data_AF-A0A960ANN7-F1
#
_entry.id   AF-A0A960ANN7-F1
#
_cell.length_a   1.000
_cell.length_b   1.000
_cell.length_c   1.000
_cell.angle_alpha   90.00
_cell.angle_beta   90.00
_cell.angle_gamma   90.00
#
_symmetry.space_group_name_H-M   'P 1'
#
loop_
_entity.id
_entity.type
_entity.pdbx_description
1 polymer ?
#
loop_
_entity_poly.entity_id
_entity_poly.type
_entity_poly.pdbx_seq_one_letter_code
_entity_poly.pdbx_strand_id
1 'polypeptide(L)'
;MSAIRSSVRQRIDAGGTSFSFEFFPPKTDEGTRHLWDAIRRLEPLHPTLVSVTYGAGGSTRDRTVAITQQIAHETTLTPMGHLTCVGSTVAELRAVIAAYADAGVHHVLALRGDPVGGPQAPWVSTPGGLEHADELV
;
A
#
# COMPACT_ATOMS: atom_id res chain seq x y z
N MET A 1 -7.47 3.60 24.99
CA MET A 1 -8.49 3.96 23.99
C MET A 1 -7.80 4.74 22.89
N SER A 2 -7.56 4.11 21.73
CA SER A 2 -6.98 4.81 20.58
C SER A 2 -8.01 5.78 20.04
N ALA A 3 -7.67 7.07 19.93
CA ALA A 3 -8.53 8.04 19.26
C ALA A 3 -8.72 7.57 17.80
N ILE A 4 -9.97 7.47 17.35
CA ILE A 4 -10.27 7.13 15.96
C ILE A 4 -9.65 8.23 15.10
N ARG A 5 -8.57 7.90 14.37
CA ARG A 5 -7.94 8.83 13.44
C ARG A 5 -8.94 9.18 12.34
N SER A 6 -9.02 10.44 11.95
CA SER A 6 -9.85 10.84 10.81
C SER A 6 -9.37 10.11 9.55
N SER A 7 -10.32 9.50 8.84
CA SER A 7 -10.04 8.81 7.58
C SER A 7 -9.53 9.80 6.53
N VAL A 8 -8.80 9.28 5.53
CA VAL A 8 -8.37 10.05 4.36
C VAL A 8 -9.56 10.77 3.70
N ARG A 9 -10.70 10.08 3.55
CA ARG A 9 -11.95 10.67 3.03
C ARG A 9 -12.37 11.90 3.82
N GLN A 10 -12.47 11.79 5.14
CA GLN A 10 -12.87 12.91 6.01
C GLN A 10 -11.91 14.11 5.92
N ARG A 11 -10.60 13.85 5.79
CA ARG A 11 -9.59 14.91 5.62
C ARG A 11 -9.74 15.64 4.29
N ILE A 12 -10.03 14.91 3.22
CA ILE A 12 -10.28 15.49 1.89
C ILE A 12 -11.60 16.29 1.90
N ASP A 13 -12.68 15.73 2.44
CA ASP A 13 -14.00 16.37 2.49
C ASP A 13 -13.99 17.68 3.31
N ALA A 14 -13.09 17.81 4.29
CA ALA A 14 -12.92 19.03 5.09
C ALA A 14 -12.33 20.23 4.30
N GLY A 15 -11.82 20.03 3.09
CA GLY A 15 -11.47 21.12 2.17
C GLY A 15 -10.16 21.87 2.45
N GLY A 16 -9.16 21.21 3.04
CA GLY A 16 -7.82 21.78 3.25
C GLY A 16 -6.75 21.28 2.28
N THR A 17 -5.56 21.89 2.31
CA THR A 17 -4.40 21.39 1.55
C THR A 17 -4.00 20.00 2.05
N SER A 18 -3.99 19.03 1.14
CA SER A 18 -3.51 17.68 1.41
C SER A 18 -2.18 17.44 0.69
N PHE A 19 -1.29 16.71 1.34
CA PHE A 19 -0.07 16.18 0.74
C PHE A 19 0.22 14.80 1.31
N SER A 20 0.94 14.00 0.54
CA SER A 20 1.29 12.62 0.86
C SER A 20 2.67 12.29 0.34
N PHE A 21 3.26 11.23 0.87
CA PHE A 21 4.51 10.67 0.39
C PHE A 21 4.32 9.22 0.00
N GLU A 22 5.05 8.78 -1.03
CA GLU A 22 5.04 7.40 -1.49
C GLU A 22 6.42 6.79 -1.31
N PHE A 23 6.46 5.58 -0.76
CA PHE A 23 7.69 4.83 -0.51
C PHE A 23 7.75 3.56 -1.36
N PHE A 24 8.96 3.21 -1.79
CA PHE A 24 9.24 1.95 -2.47
C PHE A 24 9.82 0.94 -1.48
N PRO A 25 9.30 -0.31 -1.41
CA PRO A 25 9.88 -1.36 -0.58
C PRO A 25 11.35 -1.63 -0.93
N PRO A 26 12.30 -1.39 -0.01
CA PRO A 26 13.71 -1.64 -0.26
C PRO A 26 14.01 -3.14 -0.37
N LYS A 27 14.97 -3.47 -1.24
CA LYS A 27 15.43 -4.85 -1.44
C LYS A 27 16.53 -5.27 -0.45
N THR A 28 17.13 -4.32 0.26
CA THR A 28 18.28 -4.52 1.15
C THR A 28 18.01 -3.97 2.56
N ASP A 29 18.76 -4.47 3.55
CA ASP A 29 18.65 -4.01 4.94
C ASP A 29 19.10 -2.56 5.10
N GLU A 30 20.14 -2.14 4.36
CA GLU A 30 20.56 -0.74 4.32
C GLU A 30 19.46 0.16 3.78
N GLY A 31 18.81 -0.23 2.67
CA GLY A 31 17.67 0.49 2.13
C GLY A 31 16.50 0.55 3.11
N THR A 32 16.31 -0.50 3.92
CA THR A 32 15.30 -0.55 4.99
C THR A 32 15.61 0.48 6.08
N ARG A 33 16.87 0.62 6.50
CA ARG A 33 17.27 1.66 7.45
C ARG A 33 17.02 3.07 6.88
N HIS A 34 17.42 3.32 5.64
CA HIS A 34 17.18 4.62 4.99
C HIS A 34 15.70 4.95 4.84
N LEU A 35 14.86 3.96 4.52
CA LEU A 35 13.41 4.12 4.48
C LEU A 35 12.89 4.57 5.86
N TRP A 36 13.31 3.91 6.93
CA TRP A 36 12.88 4.27 8.29
C TRP A 36 13.36 5.66 8.73
N ASP A 37 14.59 6.03 8.39
CA ASP A 37 15.10 7.38 8.63
C ASP A 37 14.24 8.43 7.90
N ALA A 38 13.86 8.18 6.65
CA ALA A 38 12.98 9.06 5.88
C ALA A 38 11.58 9.15 6.50
N ILE A 39 10.97 8.02 6.86
CA ILE A 39 9.66 7.96 7.52
C ILE A 39 9.67 8.82 8.80
N ARG A 40 10.68 8.66 9.66
CA ARG A 40 10.77 9.42 10.92
C ARG A 40 11.00 10.91 10.71
N ARG A 41 11.69 11.33 9.65
CA ARG A 41 11.85 12.74 9.29
C ARG A 41 10.57 13.37 8.75
N LEU A 42 9.74 12.59 8.05
CA LEU A 42 8.49 13.06 7.45
C LEU A 42 7.30 13.01 8.41
N GLU A 43 7.35 12.15 9.42
CA GLU A 43 6.29 11.97 10.42
C GLU A 43 5.83 13.29 11.09
N PRO A 44 6.72 14.20 11.53
CA PRO A 44 6.32 15.49 12.13
C PRO A 44 5.64 16.46 11.17
N LEU A 45 5.69 16.22 9.85
CA LEU A 45 4.99 17.05 8.87
C LEU A 45 3.48 16.78 8.87
N HIS A 46 3.03 15.70 9.50
CA HIS A 46 1.62 15.30 9.53
C HIS A 46 0.97 15.20 8.13
N PRO A 47 1.56 14.43 7.19
CA PRO A 47 0.96 14.24 5.87
C PRO A 47 -0.45 13.64 6.01
N THR A 48 -1.26 13.82 4.96
CA THR A 48 -2.62 13.29 4.92
C THR A 48 -2.61 11.76 4.97
N LEU A 49 -1.68 11.16 4.24
CA LEU A 49 -1.38 9.72 4.22
C LEU A 49 0.06 9.50 3.78
N VAL A 50 0.55 8.27 3.96
CA VAL A 50 1.73 7.76 3.25
C VAL A 50 1.36 6.47 2.53
N SER A 51 1.87 6.26 1.33
CA SER A 51 1.64 5.03 0.57
C SER A 51 2.91 4.19 0.46
N VAL A 52 2.73 2.87 0.34
CA VAL A 52 3.81 1.93 0.05
C VAL A 52 3.48 1.21 -1.24
N THR A 53 4.38 1.31 -2.22
CA THR A 53 4.16 0.73 -3.55
C THR A 53 4.14 -0.80 -3.50
N TYR A 54 3.45 -1.39 -4.47
CA TYR A 54 3.38 -2.83 -4.69
C TYR A 54 4.24 -3.17 -5.89
N GLY A 55 5.21 -4.08 -5.72
CA GLY A 55 6.20 -4.38 -6.77
C GLY A 55 5.54 -4.87 -8.06
N ALA A 56 6.12 -4.49 -9.21
CA ALA A 56 5.65 -4.92 -10.52
C ALA A 56 5.50 -6.45 -10.59
N GLY A 57 4.39 -6.90 -11.19
CA GLY A 57 4.04 -8.32 -11.25
C GLY A 57 3.88 -9.02 -9.89
N GLY A 58 3.69 -8.28 -8.79
CA GLY A 58 3.53 -8.83 -7.43
C GLY A 58 4.84 -9.23 -6.72
N SER A 59 6.00 -8.93 -7.32
CA SER A 59 7.32 -9.44 -6.89
C SER A 59 7.78 -9.05 -5.48
N THR A 60 7.23 -7.98 -4.89
CA THR A 60 7.59 -7.53 -3.52
C THR A 60 6.39 -7.46 -2.57
N ARG A 61 5.31 -8.20 -2.87
CA ARG A 61 4.06 -8.25 -2.07
C ARG A 61 4.34 -8.30 -0.57
N ASP A 62 5.11 -9.27 -0.12
CA ASP A 62 5.31 -9.51 1.31
C ASP A 62 6.02 -8.35 2.00
N ARG A 63 6.97 -7.69 1.31
CA ARG A 63 7.63 -6.49 1.85
C ARG A 63 6.69 -5.30 1.90
N THR A 64 5.87 -5.09 0.86
CA THR A 64 4.86 -4.03 0.86
C THR A 64 3.92 -4.20 2.05
N VAL A 65 3.41 -5.41 2.27
CA VAL A 65 2.54 -5.71 3.41
C VAL A 65 3.26 -5.44 4.73
N ALA A 66 4.44 -6.02 4.94
CA ALA A 66 5.20 -5.87 6.19
C ALA A 66 5.52 -4.40 6.52
N ILE A 67 5.98 -3.61 5.55
CA ILE A 67 6.31 -2.19 5.76
C ILE A 67 5.04 -1.40 6.09
N THR A 68 3.95 -1.64 5.37
CA THR A 68 2.66 -0.95 5.62
C THR A 68 2.15 -1.23 7.03
N GLN A 69 2.22 -2.50 7.48
CA GLN A 69 1.85 -2.90 8.83
C GLN A 69 2.76 -2.25 9.88
N GLN A 70 4.07 -2.22 9.63
CA GLN A 70 5.03 -1.61 10.55
C GLN A 70 4.79 -0.10 10.68
N ILE A 71 4.47 0.62 9.58
CA ILE A 71 4.08 2.03 9.64
C ILE A 71 2.83 2.21 10.51
N ALA A 72 1.83 1.33 10.37
CA ALA A 72 0.60 1.38 11.16
C ALA A 72 0.86 1.21 12.67
N HIS A 73 1.77 0.30 13.03
CA HIS A 73 2.06 -0.04 14.42
C HIS A 73 3.05 0.91 15.11
N GLU A 74 4.05 1.41 14.37
CA GLU A 74 5.20 2.10 14.96
C GLU A 74 5.18 3.62 14.77
N THR A 75 4.19 4.16 14.07
CA THR A 75 4.11 5.60 13.73
C THR A 75 2.73 6.21 13.95
N THR A 76 2.69 7.54 13.90
CA THR A 76 1.48 8.36 13.89
C THR A 76 0.89 8.56 12.48
N LEU A 77 1.56 8.04 11.44
CA LEU A 77 1.16 8.19 10.05
C LEU A 77 -0.05 7.33 9.70
N THR A 78 -0.82 7.77 8.71
CA THR A 78 -1.93 7.00 8.13
C THR A 78 -1.43 6.25 6.89
N PRO A 79 -1.16 4.93 6.97
CA PRO A 79 -0.66 4.18 5.83
C PRO A 79 -1.76 3.83 4.84
N MET A 80 -1.38 3.77 3.56
CA MET A 80 -2.17 3.23 2.46
C MET A 80 -1.34 2.16 1.74
N GLY A 81 -1.83 0.92 1.77
CA GLY A 81 -1.20 -0.17 1.03
C GLY A 81 -1.60 -0.13 -0.44
N HIS A 82 -0.65 -0.16 -1.37
CA HIS A 82 -0.99 -0.47 -2.76
C HIS A 82 -1.34 -1.95 -2.88
N LEU A 83 -2.33 -2.29 -3.69
CA LEU A 83 -2.71 -3.67 -3.98
C LEU A 83 -2.97 -3.82 -5.48
N THR A 84 -2.20 -4.68 -6.14
CA THR A 84 -2.40 -5.00 -7.57
C THR A 84 -3.06 -6.35 -7.76
N CYS A 85 -3.99 -6.48 -8.71
CA CYS A 85 -4.61 -7.78 -9.01
C CYS A 85 -3.81 -8.68 -9.96
N VAL A 86 -2.85 -8.14 -10.72
CA VAL A 86 -1.98 -8.92 -11.62
C VAL A 86 -1.25 -10.05 -10.87
N GLY A 87 -1.25 -11.24 -11.46
CA GLY A 87 -0.52 -12.39 -10.92
C GLY A 87 -1.07 -12.94 -9.60
N SER A 88 -2.27 -12.53 -9.18
CA SER A 88 -2.88 -12.95 -7.92
C SER A 88 -4.27 -13.52 -8.13
N THR A 89 -4.59 -14.58 -7.41
CA THR A 89 -5.95 -15.11 -7.30
C THR A 89 -6.80 -14.26 -6.35
N VAL A 90 -8.13 -14.34 -6.46
CA VAL A 90 -9.05 -13.69 -5.51
C VAL A 90 -8.78 -14.12 -4.06
N ALA A 91 -8.41 -15.39 -3.83
CA ALA A 91 -8.08 -15.88 -2.49
C ALA A 91 -6.84 -15.18 -1.90
N GLU A 92 -5.81 -14.98 -2.73
CA GLU A 92 -4.60 -14.27 -2.32
C GLU A 92 -4.85 -12.79 -2.05
N LEU A 93 -5.65 -12.14 -2.89
CA LEU A 93 -6.05 -10.74 -2.69
C LEU A 93 -6.81 -10.56 -1.37
N ARG A 94 -7.76 -11.47 -1.07
CA ARG A 94 -8.47 -11.49 0.21
C ARG A 94 -7.54 -11.67 1.40
N ALA A 95 -6.51 -12.52 1.28
CA ALA A 95 -5.53 -12.71 2.34
C ALA A 95 -4.71 -11.44 2.60
N VAL A 96 -4.34 -10.67 1.57
CA VAL A 96 -3.66 -9.37 1.76
C VAL A 96 -4.58 -8.36 2.43
N ILE A 97 -5.84 -8.25 2.00
CA ILE A 97 -6.82 -7.34 2.61
C ILE A 97 -7.04 -7.69 4.09
N ALA A 98 -7.14 -8.99 4.42
CA ALA A 98 -7.24 -9.44 5.80
C ALA A 98 -5.99 -9.05 6.62
N ALA A 99 -4.79 -9.27 6.09
CA ALA A 99 -3.54 -8.89 6.76
C ALA A 99 -3.42 -7.37 6.99
N TYR A 100 -3.95 -6.54 6.08
CA TYR A 100 -4.06 -5.10 6.30
C TYR A 100 -5.07 -4.77 7.40
N ALA A 101 -6.27 -5.35 7.36
CA ALA A 101 -7.30 -5.12 8.35
C ALA A 101 -6.84 -5.52 9.77
N ASP A 102 -6.17 -6.67 9.91
CA ASP A 102 -5.64 -7.19 11.18
C ASP A 102 -4.57 -6.26 11.79
N ALA A 103 -3.84 -5.51 10.95
CA ALA A 103 -2.86 -4.53 11.37
C ALA A 103 -3.43 -3.10 11.53
N GLY A 104 -4.74 -2.91 11.39
CA GLY A 104 -5.40 -1.60 11.48
C GLY A 104 -5.18 -0.70 10.25
N VAL A 105 -4.79 -1.27 9.11
CA VAL A 105 -4.67 -0.55 7.83
C VAL A 105 -6.03 -0.57 7.13
N HIS A 106 -6.66 0.60 7.01
CA HIS A 106 -8.00 0.77 6.44
C HIS A 106 -8.02 1.51 5.10
N HIS A 107 -6.84 1.76 4.51
CA HIS A 107 -6.70 2.47 3.25
C HIS A 107 -5.91 1.61 2.26
N VAL A 108 -6.52 1.34 1.12
CA VAL A 108 -5.92 0.54 0.05
C VAL A 108 -6.06 1.32 -1.26
N LEU A 109 -4.98 1.36 -2.04
CA LEU A 109 -5.02 1.83 -3.42
C LEU A 109 -5.15 0.60 -4.33
N ALA A 110 -6.36 0.38 -4.86
CA ALA A 110 -6.65 -0.69 -5.79
C ALA A 110 -6.07 -0.35 -7.17
N LEU A 111 -5.24 -1.26 -7.70
CA LEU A 111 -4.56 -1.11 -8.98
C LEU A 111 -4.70 -2.41 -9.76
N ARG A 112 -4.64 -2.32 -11.09
CA ARG A 112 -4.48 -3.53 -11.91
C ARG A 112 -3.08 -4.11 -11.75
N GLY A 113 -2.08 -3.22 -11.82
CA GLY A 113 -0.67 -3.55 -11.91
C GLY A 113 -0.20 -3.72 -13.36
N ASP A 114 1.12 -3.69 -13.53
CA ASP A 114 1.76 -3.95 -14.82
C ASP A 114 1.82 -5.45 -15.10
N PRO A 115 1.71 -5.87 -16.38
CA PRO A 115 1.92 -7.25 -16.79
C PRO A 115 3.24 -7.82 -16.28
N VAL A 116 3.30 -9.14 -16.10
CA VAL A 116 4.55 -9.83 -15.78
C VAL A 116 5.53 -9.64 -16.94
N GLY A 117 6.72 -9.09 -16.65
CA GLY A 117 7.69 -8.67 -17.66
C GLY A 117 7.67 -7.16 -17.97
N GLY A 118 6.76 -6.40 -17.35
CA GLY A 118 6.72 -4.93 -17.38
C GLY A 118 5.60 -4.35 -18.24
N PRO A 119 5.50 -3.01 -18.32
CA PRO A 119 4.35 -2.31 -18.93
C PRO A 119 4.08 -2.64 -20.41
N GLN A 120 5.09 -3.10 -21.14
CA GLN A 120 5.02 -3.43 -22.57
C GLN A 120 4.77 -4.92 -22.84
N ALA A 121 4.76 -5.76 -21.80
CA ALA A 121 4.49 -7.18 -21.97
C ALA A 121 2.98 -7.42 -22.20
N PRO A 122 2.60 -8.50 -22.92
CA PRO A 122 1.20 -8.86 -23.08
C PRO A 122 0.59 -9.18 -21.72
N TRP A 123 -0.68 -8.80 -21.54
CA TRP A 123 -1.43 -9.21 -20.37
C TRP A 123 -1.70 -10.72 -20.41
N VAL A 124 -1.52 -11.39 -19.28
CA VAL A 124 -1.81 -12.81 -19.10
C VAL A 124 -2.71 -12.93 -17.88
N SER A 125 -3.94 -13.37 -18.12
CA SER A 125 -4.93 -13.63 -17.08
C SER A 125 -4.40 -14.66 -16.08
N THR A 126 -4.61 -14.39 -14.80
CA THR A 126 -4.36 -15.37 -13.74
C THR A 126 -5.64 -16.18 -13.53
N PRO A 127 -5.63 -17.52 -13.67
CA PRO A 127 -6.81 -18.33 -13.39
C PRO A 127 -7.36 -18.09 -11.98
N GLY A 128 -8.61 -17.68 -11.87
CA GLY A 128 -9.23 -17.29 -10.59
C GLY A 128 -8.76 -15.94 -10.04
N GLY A 129 -8.10 -15.12 -10.85
CA GLY A 129 -7.74 -13.72 -10.57
C GLY A 129 -8.76 -12.73 -11.14
N LEU A 130 -8.36 -11.45 -11.13
CA LEU A 130 -9.14 -10.33 -11.69
C LEU A 130 -8.41 -9.76 -12.92
N GLU A 131 -9.14 -9.13 -13.83
CA GLU A 131 -8.62 -8.56 -15.07
C GLU A 131 -8.39 -7.04 -14.97
N HIS A 132 -9.19 -6.36 -14.15
CA HIS A 132 -9.19 -4.92 -14.01
C HIS A 132 -9.17 -4.46 -12.55
N ALA A 133 -8.82 -3.17 -12.36
CA ALA A 133 -8.72 -2.57 -11.04
C ALA A 133 -10.10 -2.34 -10.40
N ASP A 134 -11.13 -2.10 -11.19
CA ASP A 134 -12.50 -1.88 -10.71
C ASP A 134 -13.13 -3.14 -10.11
N GLU A 135 -12.72 -4.32 -10.54
CA GLU A 135 -13.15 -5.60 -9.93
C GLU A 135 -12.57 -5.80 -8.51
N LEU A 136 -11.54 -5.03 -8.14
CA LEU A 136 -10.92 -5.04 -6.82
C LEU A 136 -11.58 -4.05 -5.84
N VAL A 137 -12.41 -3.12 -6.33
CA VAL A 137 -13.10 -2.08 -5.54
C VAL A 137 -14.39 -2.63 -4.94
#